data_AF-A0A7K1D237-F1
#
_entry.id   AF-A0A7K1D237-F1
#
_cell.length_a   1.000
_cell.length_b   1.000
_cell.length_c   1.000
_cell.angle_alpha   90.00
_cell.angle_beta   90.00
_cell.angle_gamma   90.00
#
_symmetry.space_group_name_H-M   'P 1'
#
loop_
_entity.id
_entity.type
_entity.pdbx_description
1 polymer ?
#
loop_
_entity_poly.entity_id
_entity_poly.type
_entity_poly.pdbx_seq_one_letter_code
_entity_poly.pdbx_strand_id
1 'polypeptide(L)'
;MSESGNWSAPDRFSGEEVELVDEIVLSEDILDEDGEVIGEHVETIDVLDIAGRGVVVIDDKTIVTDDEGDLMIDETIAIFDEDGDVLVDEVITIVDAEGDVMVEEHLVAADAQGDVLVIDSLTVLDGSDVDDRQLAAALRGELNGVERALEQLDAGTYGICDSCGNAIEDAVLAVTPQARSCSAHLA
;
A
#
# COMPACT_ATOMS: atom_id res chain seq x y z
N MET A 1 -3.36 -19.90 -28.58
CA MET A 1 -3.95 -20.91 -27.67
C MET A 1 -2.88 -21.22 -26.65
N SER A 2 -2.77 -20.36 -25.66
CA SER A 2 -1.82 -20.48 -24.56
C SER A 2 -2.57 -21.14 -23.42
N GLU A 3 -2.04 -22.25 -22.93
CA GLU A 3 -2.61 -23.04 -21.85
C GLU A 3 -2.59 -22.21 -20.56
N SER A 4 -3.76 -22.03 -19.94
CA SER A 4 -3.94 -21.40 -18.65
C SER A 4 -3.14 -22.18 -17.60
N GLY A 5 -2.12 -21.52 -17.04
CA GLY A 5 -1.37 -22.02 -15.90
C GLY A 5 -2.34 -22.14 -14.72
N ASN A 6 -2.48 -23.35 -14.20
CA ASN A 6 -3.34 -23.65 -13.05
C ASN A 6 -2.80 -22.94 -11.79
N TRP A 7 -3.26 -21.72 -11.53
CA TRP A 7 -3.03 -21.01 -10.28
C TRP A 7 -3.49 -21.90 -9.12
N SER A 8 -2.65 -22.10 -8.11
CA SER A 8 -3.02 -22.80 -6.88
C SER A 8 -2.89 -21.84 -5.71
N ALA A 9 -4.02 -21.48 -5.09
CA ALA A 9 -4.06 -20.54 -4.00
C ALA A 9 -3.28 -21.06 -2.76
N PRO A 10 -2.58 -20.19 -2.01
CA PRO A 10 -1.89 -20.57 -0.77
C PRO A 10 -2.85 -21.16 0.29
N ASP A 11 -2.36 -22.08 1.12
CA ASP A 11 -3.11 -22.87 2.13
C ASP A 11 -3.99 -22.07 3.14
N ARG A 12 -3.91 -20.73 3.17
CA ARG A 12 -4.74 -19.85 4.00
C ARG A 12 -6.20 -19.76 3.54
N PHE A 13 -6.51 -20.13 2.29
CA PHE A 13 -7.87 -20.11 1.73
C PHE A 13 -8.62 -21.45 1.83
N SER A 14 -8.13 -22.40 2.63
CA SER A 14 -8.66 -23.78 2.72
C SER A 14 -10.03 -23.94 3.44
N GLY A 15 -10.78 -22.86 3.64
CA GLY A 15 -12.03 -22.85 4.42
C GLY A 15 -13.32 -22.63 3.63
N GLU A 16 -13.27 -21.89 2.52
CA GLU A 16 -14.44 -21.54 1.70
C GLU A 16 -14.19 -22.00 0.26
N GLU A 17 -15.12 -22.77 -0.32
CA GLU A 17 -15.09 -23.10 -1.75
C GLU A 17 -15.29 -21.79 -2.52
N VAL A 18 -14.25 -21.34 -3.22
CA VAL A 18 -14.30 -20.21 -4.16
C VAL A 18 -14.52 -20.80 -5.55
N GLU A 19 -15.62 -20.46 -6.20
CA GLU A 19 -15.94 -20.87 -7.56
C GLU A 19 -15.95 -19.66 -8.51
N LEU A 20 -15.16 -19.72 -9.58
CA LEU A 20 -15.24 -18.76 -10.69
C LEU A 20 -16.52 -19.04 -11.48
N VAL A 21 -17.42 -18.06 -11.50
CA VAL A 21 -18.72 -18.12 -12.20
C VAL A 21 -18.60 -17.60 -13.62
N ASP A 22 -17.93 -16.46 -13.79
CA ASP A 22 -17.70 -15.80 -15.09
C ASP A 22 -16.38 -15.03 -15.06
N GLU A 23 -15.78 -14.85 -16.24
CA GLU A 23 -14.51 -14.13 -16.45
C GLU A 23 -14.63 -13.36 -17.77
N ILE A 24 -14.41 -12.04 -17.71
CA ILE A 24 -14.35 -11.16 -18.88
C ILE A 24 -12.95 -10.55 -18.92
N VAL A 25 -12.31 -10.59 -20.09
CA VAL A 25 -10.99 -9.98 -20.31
C VAL A 25 -11.08 -9.00 -21.46
N LEU A 26 -10.68 -7.76 -21.21
CA LEU A 26 -10.52 -6.68 -22.19
C LEU A 26 -9.06 -6.29 -22.24
N SER A 27 -8.53 -6.05 -23.45
CA SER A 27 -7.14 -5.63 -23.65
C SER A 27 -7.07 -4.65 -24.82
N GLU A 28 -6.37 -3.54 -24.62
CA GLU A 28 -6.22 -2.46 -25.60
C GLU A 28 -4.76 -2.00 -25.68
N ASP A 29 -4.21 -1.94 -26.90
CA ASP A 29 -2.87 -1.38 -27.14
C ASP A 29 -2.92 0.16 -26.97
N ILE A 30 -1.91 0.71 -26.31
CA ILE A 30 -1.72 2.16 -26.17
C ILE A 30 -0.70 2.60 -27.21
N LEU A 31 -1.07 3.59 -28.03
CA LEU A 31 -0.26 4.08 -29.15
C LEU A 31 0.21 5.52 -28.92
N ASP A 32 1.41 5.84 -29.39
CA ASP A 32 1.91 7.21 -29.44
C ASP A 32 1.34 8.02 -30.63
N GLU A 33 1.87 9.22 -30.85
CA GLU A 33 1.46 10.09 -31.96
C GLU A 33 1.84 9.57 -33.36
N ASP A 34 2.85 8.70 -33.44
CA ASP A 34 3.33 8.07 -34.67
C ASP A 34 2.63 6.72 -34.94
N GLY A 35 1.83 6.23 -33.99
CA GLY A 35 1.12 4.96 -34.04
C GLY A 35 1.98 3.75 -33.62
N GLU A 36 3.09 3.97 -32.94
CA GLU A 36 3.90 2.94 -32.31
C GLU A 36 3.27 2.52 -30.97
N VAL A 37 3.33 1.22 -30.66
CA VAL A 37 2.79 0.69 -29.41
C VAL A 37 3.74 1.06 -28.28
N ILE A 38 3.25 1.86 -27.35
CA ILE A 38 3.98 2.32 -26.17
C ILE A 38 3.46 1.67 -24.88
N GLY A 39 2.38 0.89 -24.96
CA GLY A 39 1.81 0.30 -23.77
C GLY A 39 0.64 -0.63 -24.06
N GLU A 40 0.08 -1.16 -22.99
CA GLU A 40 -1.09 -2.03 -23.00
C GLU A 40 -1.95 -1.71 -21.77
N HIS A 41 -3.26 -1.69 -21.97
CA HIS A 41 -4.26 -1.66 -20.91
C HIS A 41 -4.99 -3.00 -20.91
N VAL A 42 -5.14 -3.62 -19.75
CA VAL A 42 -5.81 -4.91 -19.55
C VAL A 42 -6.77 -4.78 -18.39
N GLU A 43 -8.06 -5.04 -18.64
CA GLU A 43 -9.09 -5.09 -17.61
C GLU A 43 -9.68 -6.50 -17.56
N THR A 44 -9.71 -7.11 -16.37
CA THR A 44 -10.38 -8.38 -16.12
C THR A 44 -11.49 -8.23 -15.09
N ILE A 45 -12.67 -8.77 -15.40
CA ILE A 45 -13.83 -8.78 -14.51
C ILE A 45 -14.17 -10.23 -14.20
N ASP A 46 -13.90 -10.64 -12.96
CA ASP A 46 -14.22 -11.95 -12.43
C ASP A 46 -15.49 -11.89 -11.57
N VAL A 47 -16.40 -12.83 -11.80
CA VAL A 47 -17.55 -13.07 -10.93
C VAL A 47 -17.30 -14.36 -10.17
N LEU A 48 -17.23 -14.26 -8.84
CA LEU A 48 -16.92 -15.34 -7.92
C LEU A 48 -18.16 -15.69 -7.08
N ASP A 49 -18.31 -16.97 -6.75
CA ASP A 49 -19.14 -17.45 -5.65
C ASP A 49 -18.21 -17.91 -4.52
N ILE A 50 -18.33 -17.26 -3.36
CA ILE A 50 -17.57 -17.59 -2.15
C ILE A 50 -18.56 -18.03 -1.07
N ALA A 51 -18.68 -19.33 -0.86
CA ALA A 51 -19.58 -19.92 0.13
C ALA A 51 -21.06 -19.47 -0.01
N GLY A 52 -21.53 -19.30 -1.24
CA GLY A 52 -22.89 -18.87 -1.57
C GLY A 52 -23.07 -17.36 -1.67
N ARG A 53 -22.00 -16.58 -1.59
CA ARG A 53 -21.99 -15.11 -1.72
C ARG A 53 -21.34 -14.69 -3.02
N GLY A 54 -22.03 -13.87 -3.80
CA GLY A 54 -21.50 -13.31 -5.04
C GLY A 54 -20.48 -12.22 -4.76
N VAL A 55 -19.28 -12.35 -5.32
CA VAL A 55 -18.21 -11.35 -5.26
C VAL A 55 -17.78 -11.01 -6.68
N VAL A 56 -17.70 -9.74 -7.04
CA VAL A 56 -17.17 -9.26 -8.31
C VAL A 56 -15.79 -8.67 -8.05
N VAL A 57 -14.80 -9.12 -8.79
CA VAL A 57 -13.43 -8.57 -8.76
C VAL A 57 -13.16 -7.96 -10.12
N ILE A 58 -12.75 -6.70 -10.14
CA ILE A 58 -12.28 -5.98 -11.32
C ILE A 58 -10.80 -5.73 -11.09
N ASP A 59 -9.95 -6.18 -12.00
CA ASP A 59 -8.51 -5.94 -12.01
C ASP A 59 -8.19 -5.18 -13.29
N ASP A 60 -7.81 -3.91 -13.14
CA ASP A 60 -7.46 -2.99 -14.22
C ASP A 60 -5.97 -2.70 -14.15
N LYS A 61 -5.24 -2.99 -15.23
CA LYS A 61 -3.81 -2.80 -15.33
C LYS A 61 -3.43 -2.05 -16.59
N THR A 62 -2.77 -0.93 -16.41
CA THR A 62 -2.19 -0.13 -17.49
C THR A 62 -0.67 -0.10 -17.35
N ILE A 63 0.04 -0.40 -18.44
CA ILE A 63 1.50 -0.29 -18.50
C ILE A 63 1.85 0.57 -19.70
N VAL A 64 2.59 1.65 -19.49
CA VAL A 64 3.03 2.58 -20.55
C VAL A 64 4.51 2.88 -20.38
N THR A 65 5.24 2.90 -21.49
CA THR A 65 6.59 3.45 -21.58
C THR A 65 6.59 4.71 -22.45
N ASP A 66 7.50 5.63 -22.21
CA ASP A 66 7.74 6.75 -23.13
C ASP A 66 9.02 6.58 -23.96
N ASP A 67 9.36 7.61 -24.74
CA ASP A 67 10.56 7.66 -25.58
C ASP A 67 11.84 8.02 -24.80
N GLU A 68 11.69 8.59 -23.61
CA GLU A 68 12.78 8.91 -22.69
C GLU A 68 13.25 7.67 -21.91
N GLY A 69 12.41 6.64 -21.82
CA GLY A 69 12.66 5.37 -21.15
C GLY A 69 11.97 5.25 -19.79
N ASP A 70 11.04 6.14 -19.49
CA ASP A 70 10.23 6.11 -18.28
C ASP A 70 9.12 5.06 -18.44
N LEU A 71 8.82 4.35 -17.35
CA LEU A 71 7.81 3.31 -17.25
C LEU A 71 6.78 3.71 -16.21
N MET A 72 5.51 3.76 -16.60
CA MET A 72 4.38 3.83 -15.69
C MET A 72 3.67 2.46 -15.68
N ILE A 73 3.40 1.96 -14.48
CA ILE A 73 2.48 0.85 -14.22
C ILE A 73 1.39 1.41 -13.31
N ASP A 74 0.14 1.27 -13.71
CA ASP A 74 -1.04 1.63 -12.93
C ASP A 74 -1.88 0.36 -12.78
N GLU A 75 -2.08 -0.08 -11.54
CA GLU A 75 -2.84 -1.29 -11.20
C GLU A 75 -3.96 -0.90 -10.23
N THR A 76 -5.22 -1.12 -10.61
CA THR A 76 -6.39 -0.90 -9.78
C THR A 76 -7.18 -2.20 -9.63
N ILE A 77 -7.37 -2.65 -8.39
CA ILE A 77 -8.21 -3.79 -8.04
C ILE A 77 -9.43 -3.30 -7.28
N ALA A 78 -10.63 -3.56 -7.80
CA ALA A 78 -11.88 -3.27 -7.14
C ALA A 78 -12.66 -4.55 -6.84
N ILE A 79 -13.09 -4.71 -5.59
CA ILE A 79 -13.85 -5.86 -5.10
C ILE A 79 -15.20 -5.36 -4.61
N PHE A 80 -16.27 -6.01 -5.06
CA PHE A 80 -17.64 -5.73 -4.66
C PHE A 80 -18.28 -7.03 -4.20
N ASP A 81 -18.87 -7.06 -3.02
CA ASP A 81 -19.68 -8.20 -2.60
C ASP A 81 -21.19 -7.93 -2.71
N GLU A 82 -21.99 -8.97 -2.48
CA GLU A 82 -23.46 -8.87 -2.49
C GLU A 82 -24.05 -8.12 -1.29
N ASP A 83 -23.29 -8.01 -0.19
CA ASP A 83 -23.69 -7.32 1.03
C ASP A 83 -23.57 -5.79 0.87
N GLY A 84 -22.78 -5.35 -0.11
CA GLY A 84 -22.57 -3.95 -0.48
C GLY A 84 -21.25 -3.38 0.03
N ASP A 85 -20.35 -4.24 0.50
CA ASP A 85 -19.00 -3.84 0.87
C ASP A 85 -18.16 -3.69 -0.42
N VAL A 86 -17.31 -2.67 -0.42
CA VAL A 86 -16.48 -2.28 -1.55
C VAL A 86 -15.04 -2.11 -1.06
N LEU A 87 -14.10 -2.68 -1.78
CA LEU A 87 -12.68 -2.43 -1.61
C LEU A 87 -12.09 -2.00 -2.94
N VAL A 88 -11.35 -0.90 -2.95
CA VAL A 88 -10.59 -0.43 -4.11
C VAL A 88 -9.14 -0.25 -3.66
N ASP A 89 -8.23 -0.94 -4.32
CA ASP A 89 -6.79 -0.88 -4.08
C ASP A 89 -6.11 -0.44 -5.38
N GLU A 90 -5.50 0.74 -5.37
CA GLU A 90 -4.84 1.36 -6.52
C GLU A 90 -3.36 1.51 -6.20
N VAL A 91 -2.50 1.07 -7.12
CA VAL A 91 -1.05 1.15 -7.02
C VAL A 91 -0.49 1.72 -8.32
N ILE A 92 0.13 2.89 -8.23
CA ILE A 92 0.80 3.54 -9.36
C ILE A 92 2.30 3.47 -9.11
N THR A 93 3.02 2.83 -10.01
CA THR A 93 4.48 2.76 -10.03
C THR A 93 5.02 3.53 -11.22
N ILE A 94 5.90 4.49 -10.97
CA ILE A 94 6.65 5.22 -12.00
C ILE A 94 8.13 4.92 -11.82
N VAL A 95 8.79 4.49 -12.89
CA VAL A 95 10.24 4.29 -12.94
C VAL A 95 10.78 5.20 -14.01
N ASP A 96 11.71 6.08 -13.68
CA ASP A 96 12.34 6.93 -14.68
C ASP A 96 13.55 6.26 -15.36
N ALA A 97 14.05 6.90 -16.41
CA ALA A 97 15.24 6.44 -17.13
C ALA A 97 16.54 6.47 -16.31
N GLU A 98 16.59 7.23 -15.20
CA GLU A 98 17.73 7.30 -14.29
C GLU A 98 17.72 6.18 -13.24
N GLY A 99 16.58 5.48 -13.09
CA GLY A 99 16.35 4.38 -12.18
C GLY A 99 15.68 4.78 -10.87
N ASP A 100 15.18 6.01 -10.76
CA ASP A 100 14.36 6.44 -9.64
C ASP A 100 12.99 5.78 -9.73
N VAL A 101 12.44 5.38 -8.59
CA VAL A 101 11.15 4.70 -8.50
C VAL A 101 10.24 5.46 -7.57
N MET A 102 9.06 5.80 -8.04
CA MET A 102 7.96 6.31 -7.22
C MET A 102 6.84 5.27 -7.18
N VAL A 103 6.34 4.95 -6.01
CA VAL A 103 5.16 4.09 -5.81
C VAL A 103 4.15 4.87 -4.97
N GLU A 104 2.96 5.08 -5.52
CA GLU A 104 1.79 5.63 -4.83
C GLU A 104 0.77 4.50 -4.63
N GLU A 105 0.27 4.34 -3.41
CA GLU A 105 -0.74 3.34 -3.05
C GLU A 105 -1.94 4.05 -2.44
N HIS A 106 -3.14 3.70 -2.90
CA HIS A 106 -4.40 4.25 -2.42
C HIS A 106 -5.39 3.11 -2.19
N LEU A 107 -5.75 2.90 -0.93
CA LEU A 107 -6.71 1.88 -0.51
C LEU A 107 -7.96 2.54 0.05
N VAL A 108 -9.11 2.23 -0.54
CA VAL A 108 -10.43 2.63 -0.07
C VAL A 108 -11.23 1.39 0.27
N ALA A 109 -11.74 1.31 1.49
CA ALA A 109 -12.72 0.31 1.87
C ALA A 109 -13.97 0.99 2.40
N ALA A 110 -15.13 0.58 1.91
CA ALA A 110 -16.42 1.07 2.35
C ALA A 110 -17.33 -0.12 2.67
N ASP A 111 -18.02 -0.06 3.80
CA ASP A 111 -19.04 -1.06 4.12
C ASP A 111 -20.44 -0.62 3.70
N ALA A 112 -21.38 -1.56 3.70
CA ALA A 112 -22.77 -1.27 3.38
C ALA A 112 -23.49 -0.35 4.40
N GLN A 113 -22.89 -0.11 5.57
CA GLN A 113 -23.41 0.81 6.58
C GLN A 113 -22.92 2.26 6.38
N GLY A 114 -21.96 2.46 5.47
CA GLY A 114 -21.40 3.76 5.11
C GLY A 114 -20.17 4.15 5.93
N ASP A 115 -19.56 3.21 6.66
CA ASP A 115 -18.24 3.42 7.24
C ASP A 115 -17.20 3.32 6.12
N VAL A 116 -16.30 4.32 6.05
CA VAL A 116 -15.30 4.44 4.99
C VAL A 116 -13.92 4.56 5.61
N LEU A 117 -12.99 3.73 5.12
CA LEU A 117 -11.57 3.77 5.37
C LEU A 117 -10.84 4.22 4.10
N VAL A 118 -9.92 5.17 4.24
CA VAL A 118 -9.03 5.61 3.17
C VAL A 118 -7.61 5.59 3.71
N ILE A 119 -6.69 4.96 2.98
CA ILE A 119 -5.26 4.89 3.29
C ILE A 119 -4.49 5.33 2.06
N ASP A 120 -3.65 6.34 2.22
CA ASP A 120 -2.73 6.83 1.19
C ASP A 120 -1.29 6.60 1.64
N SER A 121 -0.45 6.11 0.73
CA SER A 121 0.99 5.90 0.94
C SER A 121 1.77 6.32 -0.29
N LEU A 122 2.90 7.00 -0.10
CA LEU A 122 3.80 7.42 -1.17
C LEU A 122 5.23 7.02 -0.81
N THR A 123 5.88 6.26 -1.67
CA THR A 123 7.27 5.83 -1.56
C THR A 123 8.06 6.37 -2.73
N VAL A 124 9.20 7.02 -2.47
CA VAL A 124 10.14 7.50 -3.50
C VAL A 124 11.51 6.91 -3.20
N LEU A 125 12.08 6.21 -4.18
CA LEU A 125 13.42 5.65 -4.18
C LEU A 125 14.24 6.44 -5.22
N ASP A 126 15.20 7.21 -4.74
CA ASP A 126 16.16 7.90 -5.59
C ASP A 126 17.37 6.98 -5.80
N GLY A 127 17.80 6.80 -7.06
CA GLY A 127 18.99 6.07 -7.45
C GLY A 127 20.28 6.79 -7.08
N SER A 128 20.19 8.06 -6.64
CA SER A 128 21.27 8.76 -5.98
C SER A 128 21.46 8.22 -4.55
N ASP A 129 22.72 8.01 -4.15
CA ASP A 129 23.13 7.49 -2.84
C ASP A 129 22.62 8.39 -1.67
N VAL A 130 21.33 8.36 -1.33
CA VAL A 130 20.85 8.64 0.01
C VAL A 130 21.27 7.42 0.82
N ASP A 131 22.56 7.35 1.20
CA ASP A 131 23.24 6.22 1.86
C ASP A 131 22.23 5.40 2.64
N ASP A 132 21.78 4.25 2.09
CA ASP A 132 20.71 3.43 2.68
C ASP A 132 20.94 3.17 4.17
N ARG A 133 22.20 3.26 4.61
CA ARG A 133 22.61 3.22 6.01
C ARG A 133 22.08 4.38 6.85
N GLN A 134 22.04 5.60 6.34
CA GLN A 134 21.48 6.78 7.02
C GLN A 134 19.97 6.67 7.16
N LEU A 135 19.25 6.32 6.09
CA LEU A 135 17.79 6.09 6.16
C LEU A 135 17.48 4.91 7.09
N ALA A 136 18.15 3.78 6.91
CA ALA A 136 17.97 2.63 7.78
C ALA A 136 18.46 2.88 9.22
N ALA A 137 19.38 3.82 9.46
CA ALA A 137 19.76 4.24 10.81
C ALA A 137 18.69 5.13 11.45
N ALA A 138 18.09 6.04 10.68
CA ALA A 138 16.99 6.88 11.14
C ALA A 138 15.77 6.03 11.53
N LEU A 139 15.34 5.13 10.63
CA LEU A 139 14.21 4.21 10.86
C LEU A 139 14.46 3.29 12.06
N ARG A 140 15.68 2.73 12.18
CA ARG A 140 16.04 1.95 13.39
C ARG A 140 16.02 2.83 14.64
N GLY A 141 16.45 4.08 14.56
CA GLY A 141 16.41 5.01 15.67
C GLY A 141 14.98 5.27 16.16
N GLU A 142 14.06 5.44 15.22
CA GLU A 142 12.64 5.63 15.52
C GLU A 142 11.99 4.37 16.11
N LEU A 143 12.24 3.20 15.51
CA LEU A 143 11.78 1.90 16.04
C LEU A 143 12.24 1.67 17.48
N ASN A 144 13.53 1.88 17.75
CA ASN A 144 14.08 1.79 19.11
C ASN A 144 13.42 2.81 20.07
N GLY A 145 13.01 3.96 19.56
CA GLY A 145 12.27 4.97 20.32
C GLY A 145 10.90 4.47 20.76
N VAL A 146 10.17 3.85 19.84
CA VAL A 146 8.84 3.25 20.08
C VAL A 146 8.95 2.03 21.00
N GLU A 147 9.87 1.10 20.73
CA GLU A 147 10.08 -0.09 21.57
C GLU A 147 10.40 0.30 23.02
N ARG A 148 11.28 1.29 23.23
CA ARG A 148 11.56 1.83 24.56
C ARG A 148 10.31 2.42 25.21
N ALA A 149 9.50 3.16 24.45
CA ALA A 149 8.26 3.75 24.97
C ALA A 149 7.27 2.67 25.44
N LEU A 150 7.15 1.57 24.68
CA LEU A 150 6.36 0.40 25.06
C LEU A 150 6.91 -0.27 26.33
N GLU A 151 8.24 -0.47 26.43
CA GLU A 151 8.86 -1.00 27.65
C GLU A 151 8.60 -0.12 28.88
N GLN A 152 8.59 1.20 28.72
CA GLN A 152 8.27 2.13 29.80
C GLN A 152 6.79 2.10 30.18
N LEU A 153 5.88 1.86 29.23
CA LEU A 153 4.47 1.65 29.52
C LEU A 153 4.30 0.40 30.39
N ASP A 154 4.95 -0.70 30.00
CA ASP A 154 4.94 -1.95 30.77
C ASP A 154 5.57 -1.80 32.16
N ALA A 155 6.63 -0.99 32.28
CA ALA A 155 7.29 -0.68 33.55
C ALA A 155 6.55 0.38 34.39
N GLY A 156 5.54 1.06 33.82
CA GLY A 156 4.81 2.15 34.47
C GLY A 156 5.61 3.45 34.63
N THR A 157 6.67 3.64 33.83
CA THR A 157 7.53 4.84 33.83
C THR A 157 7.39 5.68 32.56
N TYR A 158 6.38 5.37 31.73
CA TYR A 158 6.11 6.11 30.51
C TYR A 158 5.82 7.59 30.76
N GLY A 159 6.25 8.44 29.83
CA GLY A 159 6.04 9.88 29.90
C GLY A 159 6.97 10.58 30.90
N ILE A 160 8.11 10.00 31.26
CA ILE A 160 9.13 10.64 32.10
C ILE A 160 10.30 11.11 31.24
N CYS A 161 10.72 12.37 31.43
CA CYS A 161 11.84 12.97 30.71
C CYS A 161 13.17 12.34 31.14
N ASP A 162 13.95 11.86 30.18
CA ASP A 162 15.26 11.25 30.41
C ASP A 162 16.29 12.23 30.99
N SER A 163 16.13 13.54 30.72
CA SER A 163 17.09 14.57 31.13
C SER A 163 16.85 15.10 32.54
N CYS A 164 15.59 15.26 32.96
CA CYS A 164 15.25 15.89 34.24
C CYS A 164 14.38 15.05 35.17
N GLY A 165 13.88 13.90 34.70
CA GLY A 165 13.04 12.99 35.48
C GLY A 165 11.62 13.50 35.76
N ASN A 166 11.22 14.63 35.18
CA ASN A 166 9.86 15.16 35.30
C ASN A 166 8.93 14.53 34.25
N ALA A 167 7.62 14.62 34.48
CA ALA A 167 6.64 14.23 33.48
C ALA A 167 6.78 15.07 32.19
N ILE A 168 6.68 14.42 31.05
CA ILE A 168 6.54 15.02 29.72
C ILE A 168 5.09 15.48 29.58
N GLU A 169 4.90 16.63 28.96
CA GLU A 169 3.57 17.21 28.78
C GLU A 169 2.70 16.34 27.86
N ASP A 170 1.44 16.11 28.24
CA ASP A 170 0.49 15.31 27.45
C ASP A 170 0.35 15.82 26.01
N ALA A 171 0.42 17.14 25.81
CA ALA A 171 0.37 17.75 24.47
C ALA A 171 1.57 17.34 23.60
N VAL A 172 2.74 17.09 24.19
CA VAL A 172 3.92 16.58 23.47
C VAL A 172 3.74 15.10 23.18
N LEU A 173 3.31 14.30 24.16
CA LEU A 173 3.07 12.86 23.99
C LEU A 173 1.94 12.57 22.99
N ALA A 174 0.95 13.45 22.88
CA ALA A 174 -0.12 13.34 21.89
C ALA A 174 0.38 13.52 20.44
N VAL A 175 1.46 14.29 20.23
CA VAL A 175 2.07 14.51 18.91
C VAL A 175 3.18 13.50 18.64
N THR A 176 3.98 13.18 19.67
CA THR A 176 5.12 12.26 19.56
C THR A 176 5.13 11.33 20.77
N PRO A 177 4.42 10.18 20.71
CA PRO A 177 4.30 9.25 21.82
C PRO A 177 5.64 8.71 22.34
N GLN A 178 6.65 8.63 21.49
CA GLN A 178 7.99 8.15 21.81
C GLN A 178 8.94 9.22 22.38
N ALA A 179 8.44 10.42 22.69
CA ALA A 179 9.24 11.54 23.19
C ALA A 179 10.15 11.16 24.38
N ARG A 180 11.38 11.67 24.37
CA ARG A 180 12.41 11.43 25.41
C ARG A 180 12.55 12.59 26.39
N SER A 181 12.14 13.78 25.97
CA SER A 181 12.34 15.01 26.71
C SER A 181 11.06 15.83 26.79
N CYS A 182 10.90 16.55 27.91
CA CYS A 182 9.86 17.54 28.05
C CYS A 182 10.15 18.76 27.18
N SER A 183 9.16 19.63 27.02
CA SER A 183 9.27 20.83 26.17
C SER A 183 10.47 21.74 26.50
N ALA A 184 10.88 21.77 27.77
CA ALA A 184 12.06 22.52 28.23
C ALA A 184 13.41 21.94 27.77
N HIS A 185 13.43 20.68 27.31
CA HIS A 185 14.61 19.95 26.85
C HIS A 185 14.43 19.34 25.45
N LEU A 186 13.46 19.82 24.67
CA LEU A 186 13.43 19.59 23.23
C LEU A 186 14.58 20.43 22.63
N ALA A 187 15.62 19.77 22.15
CA ALA A 187 16.74 20.38 21.43
C ALA A 187 16.49 20.29 19.93
#